data_AF-A0A2Z7D160-F1
#
_entry.id   AF-A0A2Z7D160-F1
#
_cell.length_a   1.000
_cell.length_b   1.000
_cell.length_c   1.000
_cell.angle_alpha   90.00
_cell.angle_beta   90.00
_cell.angle_gamma   90.00
#
_symmetry.space_group_name_H-M   'P 1'
#
loop_
_entity.id
_entity.type
_entity.pdbx_description
1 polymer ?
#
loop_
_entity_poly.entity_id
_entity_poly.type
_entity_poly.pdbx_seq_one_letter_code
_entity_poly.pdbx_strand_id
1 'polypeptide(L)' 'MRSNKRRGLVVTAKKYTLCQTKRHRSRKSLARTHGFRKRMSTTVGRAVIKRRRAKGRWALCTKTNPNSGKRA' A
#
# COMPACT_ATOMS: atom_id res chain seq x y z
N MET A 1 38.88 28.03 -20.66
CA MET A 1 38.05 26.81 -20.64
C MET A 1 37.48 26.61 -19.22
N ARG A 2 36.23 26.98 -18.95
CA ARG A 2 35.61 26.78 -17.63
C ARG A 2 34.86 25.45 -17.62
N SER A 3 35.45 24.45 -16.97
CA SER A 3 34.87 23.11 -16.84
C SER A 3 33.56 23.19 -16.05
N ASN A 4 32.45 23.00 -16.75
CA ASN A 4 31.10 22.93 -16.20
C ASN A 4 30.97 21.61 -15.40
N LYS A 5 31.49 21.60 -14.16
CA LYS A 5 31.25 20.52 -13.20
C LYS A 5 29.77 20.57 -12.85
N ARG A 6 28.96 19.84 -13.62
CA ARG A 6 27.59 19.46 -13.25
C ARG A 6 27.67 18.90 -11.83
N ARG A 7 27.35 19.73 -10.83
CA ARG A 7 27.14 19.29 -9.45
C ARG A 7 25.86 18.45 -9.50
N GLY A 8 26.00 17.18 -9.91
CA GLY A 8 24.95 16.19 -9.76
C GLY A 8 24.49 16.27 -8.30
N LEU A 9 23.17 16.31 -8.10
CA LEU A 9 22.56 16.36 -6.79
C LEU A 9 23.06 15.14 -5.99
N VAL A 10 24.12 15.28 -5.19
CA VAL A 10 24.61 14.22 -4.31
C VAL A 10 23.67 14.18 -3.12
N VAL A 11 22.52 13.55 -3.30
CA VAL A 11 21.62 13.26 -2.18
C VAL A 11 22.27 12.14 -1.39
N THR A 12 23.06 12.50 -0.39
CA THR A 12 23.54 11.57 0.61
C THR A 12 22.32 11.08 1.37
N ALA A 13 21.77 9.92 0.98
CA ALA A 13 20.62 9.33 1.64
C ALA A 13 21.01 8.90 3.07
N LYS A 14 20.91 9.81 4.03
CA LYS A 14 21.02 9.51 5.45
C LYS A 14 19.74 8.78 5.90
N LYS A 15 19.90 7.54 6.35
CA LYS A 15 18.95 6.65 7.07
C LYS A 15 17.65 6.23 6.38
N TYR A 16 17.04 7.01 5.49
CA TYR A 16 15.90 6.56 4.67
C TYR A 16 16.11 6.97 3.21
N THR A 17 16.14 6.01 2.27
CA THR A 17 16.24 6.35 0.84
C THR A 17 15.01 7.14 0.43
N LEU A 18 15.18 8.24 -0.32
CA LEU A 18 14.11 9.18 -0.68
C LEU A 18 12.85 8.49 -1.27
N CYS A 19 13.01 7.39 -2.01
CA CYS A 19 11.92 6.70 -2.69
C CYS A 19 11.33 5.50 -1.91
N GLN A 20 11.71 5.28 -0.64
CA GLN A 20 11.12 4.23 0.22
C GLN A 20 9.75 4.67 0.78
N THR A 21 8.71 4.62 -0.06
CA THR A 21 7.32 4.94 0.35
C THR A 21 6.65 3.76 1.07
N LYS A 22 6.94 2.52 0.65
CA LYS A 22 6.46 1.30 1.28
C LYS A 22 7.49 0.78 2.28
N ARG A 23 7.11 0.76 3.56
CA ARG A 23 7.94 0.21 4.66
C ARG A 23 7.34 -1.07 5.22
N HIS A 24 8.07 -1.74 6.11
CA HIS A 24 7.59 -2.93 6.84
C HIS A 24 6.53 -2.55 7.87
N ARG A 25 5.28 -2.42 7.41
CA ARG A 25 4.12 -2.15 8.26
C ARG A 25 3.36 -3.43 8.57
N SER A 26 2.90 -3.55 9.81
CA SER A 26 2.12 -4.71 10.27
C SER A 26 0.92 -4.98 9.37
N ARG A 27 0.73 -6.26 8.99
CA ARG A 27 -0.40 -6.73 8.16
C ARG A 27 -1.75 -6.41 8.82
N LYS A 28 -1.81 -6.42 10.16
CA LYS A 28 -2.99 -6.04 10.95
C LYS A 28 -3.38 -4.58 10.73
N SER A 29 -2.41 -3.66 10.67
CA SER A 29 -2.68 -2.24 10.41
C SER A 29 -3.23 -2.04 8.99
N LEU A 30 -2.62 -2.70 7.99
CA LEU A 30 -3.08 -2.61 6.60
C LEU A 30 -4.50 -3.16 6.43
N ALA A 31 -4.86 -4.23 7.13
CA ALA A 31 -6.20 -4.82 7.07
C ALA A 31 -7.27 -3.95 7.74
N ARG A 32 -6.92 -3.18 8.77
CA ARG A 32 -7.84 -2.20 9.38
C ARG A 32 -8.14 -1.03 8.44
N THR A 33 -7.16 -0.63 7.62
CA THR A 33 -7.34 0.49 6.66
C THR A 33 -7.98 0.05 5.35
N HIS A 34 -7.55 -1.08 4.78
CA HIS A 34 -7.91 -1.47 3.41
C HIS A 34 -8.61 -2.83 3.30
N GLY A 35 -8.81 -3.52 4.42
CA GLY A 35 -9.37 -4.87 4.44
C GLY A 35 -10.87 -4.92 4.17
N PHE A 36 -11.37 -6.14 4.00
CA PHE A 36 -12.75 -6.40 3.60
C PHE A 36 -13.78 -5.80 4.55
N ARG A 37 -13.61 -5.99 5.87
CA ARG A 37 -14.53 -5.44 6.89
C ARG A 37 -14.65 -3.92 6.79
N LYS A 38 -13.53 -3.22 6.56
CA LYS A 38 -13.53 -1.75 6.38
C LYS A 38 -14.24 -1.33 5.08
N ARG A 39 -14.14 -2.13 4.01
CA ARG A 39 -14.90 -1.87 2.77
C ARG A 39 -16.39 -2.09 2.96
N MET A 40 -16.80 -3.05 3.78
CA MET A 40 -18.22 -3.31 4.02
C MET A 40 -18.89 -2.26 4.92
N SER A 41 -18.13 -1.54 5.76
CA SER A 41 -18.70 -0.58 6.71
C SER A 41 -19.29 0.66 6.03
N THR A 42 -18.73 1.13 4.92
CA THR A 42 -19.20 2.35 4.23
C THR A 42 -19.96 2.02 2.94
N THR A 43 -20.90 2.89 2.56
CA THR A 43 -21.66 2.79 1.29
C THR A 43 -20.72 2.78 0.08
N VAL A 44 -19.78 3.73 0.03
CA VAL A 44 -18.76 3.82 -1.02
C VAL A 44 -17.90 2.55 -1.08
N GLY A 45 -17.52 1.99 0.07
CA GLY A 45 -16.73 0.77 0.13
C GLY A 45 -17.47 -0.43 -0.46
N ARG A 46 -18.78 -0.56 -0.19
CA ARG A 46 -19.63 -1.60 -0.81
C ARG A 46 -19.74 -1.43 -2.32
N ALA A 47 -19.85 -0.19 -2.82
CA ALA A 47 -19.87 0.09 -4.26
C ALA A 47 -18.56 -0.32 -4.96
N VAL A 48 -17.41 -0.12 -4.31
CA VAL A 48 -16.11 -0.60 -4.83
C VAL A 48 -16.12 -2.12 -4.97
N ILE A 49 -16.60 -2.86 -3.97
CA ILE A 49 -16.68 -4.33 -4.04
C ILE A 49 -17.61 -4.77 -5.16
N LYS A 50 -18.77 -4.13 -5.33
CA LYS A 50 -19.68 -4.39 -6.46
C LYS A 50 -18.97 -4.24 -7.81
N ARG A 51 -18.25 -3.13 -8.02
CA ARG A 51 -17.46 -2.89 -9.25
C ARG A 51 -16.38 -3.94 -9.47
N ARG A 52 -15.70 -4.38 -8.40
CA ARG A 52 -14.64 -5.39 -8.50
C ARG A 52 -15.19 -6.78 -8.84
N ARG A 53 -16.36 -7.13 -8.31
CA ARG A 53 -17.09 -8.36 -8.66
C ARG A 53 -17.57 -8.34 -10.11
N ALA A 54 -18.17 -7.24 -10.56
CA ALA A 54 -18.61 -7.08 -11.96
C ALA A 54 -17.44 -7.22 -12.94
N LYS A 55 -16.24 -6.76 -12.56
CA LYS A 55 -15.02 -6.96 -13.35
C LYS A 55 -14.46 -8.40 -13.27
N GLY A 56 -14.97 -9.26 -12.39
CA GLY A 56 -14.45 -10.62 -12.19
C GLY A 56 -13.08 -10.68 -11.53
N ARG A 57 -12.72 -9.71 -10.67
CA ARG A 57 -11.42 -9.73 -10.00
C ARG A 57 -11.34 -10.91 -9.02
N TRP A 58 -10.36 -11.79 -9.23
CA TRP A 58 -10.12 -12.95 -8.36
C TRP A 58 -9.95 -12.56 -6.87
N ALA A 59 -9.14 -11.54 -6.59
CA ALA A 59 -9.00 -10.99 -5.25
C ALA A 59 -9.75 -9.65 -5.11
N LEU A 60 -10.78 -9.61 -4.26
CA LEU A 60 -11.56 -8.39 -4.02
C LEU A 60 -10.83 -7.37 -3.14
N CYS A 61 -10.19 -7.81 -2.06
CA CYS A 61 -9.39 -6.98 -1.17
C CYS A 61 -8.01 -7.60 -1.00
N THR A 62 -6.95 -6.90 -1.39
CA THR A 62 -5.56 -7.44 -1.34
C THR A 62 -4.94 -7.37 0.05
N LYS A 63 -5.48 -6.57 0.96
CA LYS A 63 -4.96 -6.36 2.33
C LYS A 63 -5.92 -6.90 3.36
N THR A 64 -6.16 -8.21 3.34
CA THR A 64 -6.91 -8.91 4.39
C THR A 64 -5.95 -9.59 5.35
N ASN A 65 -6.31 -9.66 6.63
CA ASN A 65 -5.57 -10.40 7.65
C ASN A 65 -6.55 -11.28 8.42
N PRO A 66 -6.32 -12.60 8.52
CA PRO A 66 -7.10 -13.44 9.42
C PRO A 66 -6.81 -13.06 10.88
N ASN A 67 -7.71 -13.44 11.77
CA ASN A 67 -7.57 -13.26 13.23
C ASN A 67 -6.77 -14.39 13.89
N SER A 68 -6.58 -15.52 13.19
CA SER A 68 -5.90 -16.71 13.68
C SER A 68 -5.12 -17.43 12.56
N GLY A 69 -4.33 -18.44 12.96
CA GLY A 69 -3.58 -19.29 12.04
C GLY A 69 -2.22 -18.71 11.63
N LYS A 70 -1.58 -19.35 10.64
CA LYS A 70 -0.20 -19.06 10.20
C LYS A 70 -0.01 -17.61 9.68
N ARG A 71 -1.10 -16.94 9.32
CA ARG A 71 -1.11 -15.56 8.82
C ARG A 71 -1.78 -14.59 9.80
N ALA A 72 -1.97 -14.93 11.07
CA ALA A 72 -2.34 -13.94 12.08
C ALA A 72 -1.29 -12.81 12.16
#